data_AF-A0A0M0F6U7-F1
#
_entry.id   AF-A0A0M0F6U7-F1
#
_cell.length_a   1.000
_cell.length_b   1.000
_cell.length_c   1.000
_cell.angle_alpha   90.00
_cell.angle_beta   90.00
_cell.angle_gamma   90.00
#
_symmetry.space_group_name_H-M   'P 1'
#
loop_
_entity.id
_entity.type
_entity.pdbx_description
1 polymer ?
#
loop_
_entity_poly.entity_id
_entity_poly.type
_entity_poly.pdbx_seq_one_letter_code
_entity_poly.pdbx_strand_id
1 'polypeptide(L)'
;MLGDRAYSSHAIRTALRRRGVVAVIPEPRDQQSHRRRRGSRDGRPATYDPLTCRGRYTVERFFDRIKQWRALATRYDKHALVYRGGAVLTAILLSASSTR
;
A
#
# COMPACT_ATOMS: atom_id res chain seq x y z
N MET A 1 5.65 -12.19 2.82
CA MET A 1 4.51 -11.64 2.04
C MET A 1 4.24 -10.21 2.50
N LEU A 2 4.25 -9.24 1.58
CA LEU A 2 3.77 -7.89 1.86
C LEU A 2 2.30 -7.76 1.46
N GLY A 3 1.44 -7.49 2.43
CA GLY A 3 0.00 -7.31 2.23
C GLY A 3 -0.46 -5.92 2.62
N ASP A 4 -1.62 -5.52 2.11
CA ASP A 4 -2.28 -4.29 2.53
C ASP A 4 -2.77 -4.42 3.99
N ARG A 5 -2.94 -3.28 4.66
CA ARG A 5 -3.51 -3.17 6.02
C ARG A 5 -4.87 -3.85 6.15
N ALA A 6 -5.66 -3.90 5.08
CA ALA A 6 -6.94 -4.63 5.01
C ALA A 6 -6.78 -6.14 5.29
N TYR A 7 -5.61 -6.71 5.00
CA TYR A 7 -5.29 -8.13 5.23
C TYR A 7 -4.68 -8.39 6.61
N SER A 8 -4.88 -7.49 7.57
CA SER A 8 -4.38 -7.61 8.95
C SER A 8 -5.17 -8.59 9.83
N SER A 9 -6.23 -9.22 9.29
CA SER A 9 -7.12 -10.09 10.06
C SER A 9 -6.40 -11.28 10.71
N HIS A 10 -6.91 -11.70 11.87
CA HIS A 10 -6.33 -12.82 12.61
C HIS A 10 -6.35 -14.13 11.80
N ALA A 11 -7.44 -14.39 11.06
CA ALA A 11 -7.57 -15.57 10.21
C ALA A 11 -6.47 -15.65 9.13
N ILE A 12 -6.20 -14.53 8.45
CA ILE A 12 -5.16 -14.45 7.43
C ILE A 12 -3.78 -14.68 8.06
N ARG A 13 -3.52 -14.06 9.21
CA ARG A 13 -2.24 -14.24 9.91
C ARG A 13 -2.04 -15.66 10.43
N THR A 14 -3.09 -16.31 10.94
CA THR A 14 -3.02 -17.71 11.36
C THR A 14 -2.78 -18.63 10.18
N ALA A 15 -3.42 -18.39 9.03
CA ALA A 15 -3.15 -19.14 7.81
C ALA A 15 -1.70 -18.96 7.31
N LEU A 16 -1.17 -17.73 7.33
CA LEU A 16 0.21 -17.45 6.94
C LEU A 16 1.23 -18.08 7.90
N ARG A 17 0.95 -18.04 9.22
CA ARG A 17 1.77 -18.70 10.26
C ARG A 17 1.80 -20.22 10.07
N ARG A 18 0.65 -20.85 9.82
CA ARG A 18 0.57 -22.30 9.54
C ARG A 18 1.39 -22.71 8.31
N ARG A 19 1.53 -21.79 7.34
CA ARG A 19 2.34 -21.98 6.13
C ARG A 19 3.81 -21.56 6.28
N GLY A 20 4.23 -21.12 7.47
CA GLY A 20 5.61 -20.65 7.70
C GLY A 20 5.96 -19.33 7.01
N VAL A 21 4.98 -18.59 6.48
CA VAL A 21 5.21 -17.35 5.72
C VAL A 21 5.30 -16.16 6.66
N VAL A 22 6.43 -15.44 6.61
CA VAL A 22 6.59 -14.17 7.34
C VAL A 22 5.72 -13.09 6.68
N ALA A 23 4.74 -12.59 7.42
CA ALA A 23 3.81 -11.57 6.97
C ALA A 23 4.30 -10.17 7.41
N VAL A 24 4.66 -9.33 6.44
CA VAL A 24 4.99 -7.91 6.65
C VAL A 24 3.75 -7.10 6.29
N ILE A 25 2.74 -7.16 7.18
CA ILE A 25 1.45 -6.52 7.00
C ILE A 25 1.27 -5.50 8.14
N PRO A 26 1.09 -4.19 7.84
CA PRO A 26 0.87 -3.18 8.88
C PRO A 26 -0.43 -3.46 9.65
N GLU A 27 -0.41 -3.22 10.96
CA GLU A 27 -1.63 -3.27 11.79
C GLU A 27 -2.39 -1.93 11.78
N PRO A 28 -3.73 -1.93 11.72
CA PRO A 28 -4.58 -0.80 12.11
C PRO A 28 -4.19 -0.24 13.48
N ARG A 29 -4.25 1.09 13.66
CA ARG A 29 -3.88 1.74 14.93
C ARG A 29 -4.73 1.21 16.08
N ASP A 30 -6.02 0.98 15.82
CA ASP A 30 -6.97 0.46 16.80
C ASP A 30 -6.63 -0.98 17.18
N GLN A 31 -6.27 -1.81 16.20
CA GLN A 31 -5.83 -3.18 16.49
C GLN A 31 -4.50 -3.24 17.24
N GLN A 32 -3.60 -2.28 17.00
CA GLN A 32 -2.34 -2.18 17.73
C GLN A 32 -2.56 -1.89 19.22
N SER A 33 -3.52 -1.04 19.58
CA SER A 33 -3.86 -0.74 20.98
C SER A 33 -4.52 -1.94 21.67
N HIS A 34 -5.47 -2.60 21.00
CA HIS A 34 -6.08 -3.84 21.50
C HIS A 34 -5.06 -4.96 21.69
N ARG A 35 -4.07 -5.07 20.79
CA ARG A 35 -3.00 -6.07 20.90
C ARG A 35 -2.04 -5.76 22.04
N ARG A 36 -1.63 -4.50 22.21
CA ARG A 36 -0.81 -4.06 23.36
C ARG A 36 -1.48 -4.43 24.69
N ARG A 37 -2.81 -4.30 24.77
CA ARG A 37 -3.61 -4.70 25.94
C ARG A 37 -3.64 -6.22 26.18
N ARG A 38 -3.55 -7.05 25.12
CA ARG A 38 -3.58 -8.52 25.23
C ARG A 38 -2.24 -9.17 25.58
N GLY A 39 -1.13 -8.43 25.43
CA GLY A 39 0.21 -8.88 25.83
C GLY A 39 0.70 -10.12 25.06
N SER A 40 1.71 -10.81 25.61
CA SER A 40 2.39 -11.96 24.99
C SER A 40 1.50 -13.19 24.75
N ARG A 41 0.30 -13.24 25.36
CA ARG A 41 -0.68 -14.33 25.21
C ARG A 41 -1.19 -14.50 23.77
N ASP A 42 -1.14 -13.44 22.96
CA ASP A 42 -1.72 -13.41 21.61
C ASP A 42 -0.65 -13.38 20.48
N GLY A 43 0.57 -13.78 20.82
CA GLY A 43 1.59 -14.25 19.88
C GLY A 43 2.48 -13.18 19.23
N ARG A 44 3.65 -13.68 18.81
CA ARG A 44 4.79 -13.04 18.11
C ARG A 44 4.49 -11.68 17.46
N PRO A 45 5.20 -10.60 17.83
CA PRO A 45 5.01 -9.26 17.27
C PRO A 45 5.04 -9.31 15.74
N ALA A 46 4.18 -8.51 15.09
CA ALA A 46 4.25 -8.38 13.64
C ALA A 46 5.64 -7.83 13.31
N THR A 47 6.42 -8.56 12.52
CA THR A 47 7.64 -8.03 11.92
C THR A 47 7.20 -7.03 10.85
N TYR A 48 6.73 -5.87 11.31
CA TYR A 48 6.50 -4.72 10.48
C TYR A 48 7.86 -4.05 10.33
N ASP A 49 8.48 -4.27 9.18
CA ASP A 49 9.61 -3.44 8.78
C ASP A 49 9.07 -2.19 8.07
N PRO A 50 9.07 -1.02 8.74
CA PRO A 50 8.64 0.21 8.12
C PRO A 50 9.50 0.60 6.92
N LEU A 51 10.75 0.13 6.80
CA LEU A 51 11.63 0.45 5.68
C LEU A 51 11.15 -0.24 4.40
N THR A 52 10.89 -1.55 4.45
CA THR A 52 10.33 -2.28 3.30
C THR A 52 8.94 -1.76 2.91
N CYS A 53 8.13 -1.29 3.86
CA CYS A 53 6.79 -0.80 3.59
C CYS A 53 6.75 0.70 3.18
N ARG A 54 7.82 1.46 3.38
CA ARG A 54 7.87 2.93 3.12
C ARG A 54 7.69 3.27 1.65
N GLY A 55 8.27 2.47 0.75
CA GLY A 55 8.19 2.70 -0.69
C GLY A 55 6.76 2.59 -1.25
N ARG A 56 5.87 1.87 -0.57
CA ARG A 56 4.47 1.72 -1.00
C ARG A 56 3.67 3.01 -0.89
N TYR A 57 3.87 3.80 0.16
CA TYR A 57 3.12 5.04 0.35
C TYR A 57 3.34 6.02 -0.81
N THR A 58 4.56 6.10 -1.34
CA THR A 58 4.88 6.94 -2.51
C THR A 58 4.15 6.45 -3.76
N VAL A 59 4.13 5.13 -3.99
CA VAL A 59 3.45 4.53 -5.14
C VAL A 59 1.93 4.67 -5.02
N GLU A 60 1.36 4.40 -3.85
CA GLU A 60 -0.08 4.56 -3.57
C GLU A 60 -0.51 6.01 -3.78
N ARG A 61 0.21 6.97 -3.20
CA ARG A 61 -0.06 8.41 -3.36
C ARG A 61 0.03 8.85 -4.83
N PHE A 62 0.98 8.29 -5.58
CA PHE A 62 1.12 8.54 -7.02
C PHE A 62 -0.11 8.04 -7.79
N PHE A 63 -0.53 6.79 -7.57
CA PHE A 63 -1.71 6.23 -8.22
C PHE A 63 -3.01 6.95 -7.82
N ASP A 64 -3.15 7.34 -6.56
CA ASP A 64 -4.31 8.11 -6.10
C ASP A 64 -4.38 9.47 -6.79
N ARG A 65 -3.22 10.10 -7.05
CA ARG A 65 -3.19 11.37 -7.79
C ARG A 65 -3.47 11.20 -9.28
N ILE A 66 -3.01 10.12 -9.90
CA ILE A 66 -3.38 9.78 -11.28
C ILE A 66 -4.88 9.53 -11.39
N LYS A 67 -5.50 8.84 -10.42
CA LYS A 67 -6.96 8.63 -10.41
C LYS A 67 -7.76 9.93 -10.30
N GLN A 68 -7.20 10.96 -9.66
CA GLN A 68 -7.82 12.29 -9.62
C GLN A 68 -7.73 13.03 -10.97
N TRP A 69 -6.78 12.67 -11.84
CA TRP A 69 -6.69 13.22 -13.19
C TRP A 69 -7.76 12.59 -14.08
N ARG A 70 -8.93 13.24 -14.11
CA ARG A 70 -10.12 12.76 -14.83
C ARG A 70 -9.80 12.37 -16.27
N ALA A 71 -9.00 13.16 -16.99
CA ALA A 71 -8.59 12.86 -18.37
C ALA A 71 -7.94 11.47 -18.54
N LEU A 72 -7.11 11.05 -17.58
CA LEU A 72 -6.48 9.72 -17.59
C LEU A 72 -7.38 8.63 -17.00
N ALA A 73 -8.11 8.95 -15.94
CA ALA A 73 -8.95 7.99 -15.22
C ALA A 73 -10.10 7.46 -16.07
N THR A 74 -10.73 8.31 -16.89
CA THR A 74 -11.85 7.91 -17.75
C THR A 74 -11.43 7.57 -19.18
N ARG A 75 -10.15 7.71 -19.53
CA ARG A 75 -9.61 7.41 -20.87
C ARG A 75 -10.44 8.06 -21.99
N TYR A 76 -10.57 9.38 -21.96
CA TYR A 76 -11.28 10.11 -23.03
C TYR A 76 -10.48 10.18 -24.34
N ASP A 77 -9.18 9.93 -24.29
CA ASP A 77 -8.32 9.96 -25.47
C ASP A 77 -8.65 8.84 -26.47
N LYS A 78 -9.01 9.26 -27.69
CA LYS A 78 -9.31 8.36 -28.81
C LYS A 78 -8.07 7.60 -29.31
N HIS A 79 -6.88 8.20 -29.16
CA HIS A 79 -5.61 7.65 -29.66
C HIS A 79 -4.73 7.17 -28.51
N ALA A 80 -4.18 5.95 -28.65
CA ALA A 80 -3.28 5.36 -27.65
C ALA A 80 -2.02 6.20 -27.40
N LEU A 81 -1.53 6.91 -28.43
CA LEU A 81 -0.34 7.76 -28.33
C LEU A 81 -0.58 8.97 -27.42
N VAL A 82 -1.72 9.63 -27.56
CA VAL A 82 -2.10 10.79 -26.73
C VAL A 82 -2.32 10.36 -25.29
N TYR A 83 -3.04 9.25 -25.08
CA TYR A 83 -3.23 8.66 -23.75
C TYR A 83 -1.89 8.34 -23.06
N ARG A 84 -0.98 7.70 -23.79
CA ARG A 84 0.36 7.37 -23.27
C ARG A 84 1.17 8.62 -22.96
N GLY A 85 1.10 9.64 -23.82
CA GLY A 85 1.74 10.94 -23.60
C GLY A 85 1.24 11.60 -22.30
N GLY A 86 -0.07 11.63 -22.10
CA GLY A 86 -0.67 12.13 -20.86
C GLY A 86 -0.21 11.35 -19.63
N ALA A 87 -0.19 10.01 -19.70
CA ALA A 87 0.28 9.17 -18.60
C ALA A 87 1.74 9.45 -18.24
N VAL A 88 2.63 9.56 -19.23
CA VAL A 88 4.05 9.87 -19.02
C VAL A 88 4.24 11.29 -18.47
N LEU A 89 3.52 12.28 -19.01
CA LEU A 89 3.58 13.65 -18.52
C LEU A 89 3.16 13.73 -17.04
N THR A 90 2.07 13.06 -16.67
CA THR A 90 1.64 13.01 -15.25
C THR A 90 2.66 12.35 -14.36
N ALA A 91 3.32 11.29 -14.85
CA ALA A 91 4.34 10.60 -14.09
C ALA A 91 5.52 11.53 -13.75
N ILE A 92 5.98 12.30 -14.74
CA ILE A 92 7.07 13.27 -14.60
C ILE A 92 6.67 14.41 -13.64
N LEU A 93 5.48 14.98 -13.81
CA LEU A 93 4.99 16.06 -12.95
C LEU A 93 4.87 15.61 -11.49
N LEU A 94 4.35 14.41 -11.26
CA LEU A 94 4.21 13.83 -9.94
C LEU A 94 5.56 13.51 -9.29
N SER A 95 6.52 12.95 -10.04
CA SER A 95 7.86 12.68 -9.50
C SER A 95 8.61 13.98 -9.15
N ALA A 96 8.49 15.01 -9.99
CA ALA A 96 9.08 16.32 -9.73
C ALA A 96 8.49 16.98 -8.47
N SER A 97 7.19 16.80 -8.21
CA SER A 97 6.52 17.33 -7.02
C SER A 97 6.85 16.59 -5.71
N SER A 98 7.37 15.37 -5.78
CA SER A 98 7.71 14.54 -4.62
C SER A 98 9.12 14.79 -4.09
N THR A 99 9.95 15.59 -4.78
CA THR A 99 11.36 15.84 -4.44
C THR A 99 11.56 17.15 -3.65
N ARG A 100 10.50 17.66 -3.00
CA ARG A 100 10.53 18.82 -2.09
C ARG A 100 10.15 18.41 -0.68
#